data_AF-A0A4J1WPA4-F1
#
_entry.id   AF-A0A4J1WPA4-F1
#
_cell.length_a   1.000
_cell.length_b   1.000
_cell.length_c   1.000
_cell.angle_alpha   90.00
_cell.angle_beta   90.00
_cell.angle_gamma   90.00
#
_symmetry.space_group_name_H-M   'P 1'
#
loop_
_entity.id
_entity.type
_entity.pdbx_description
1 polymer ?
#
loop_
_entity_poly.entity_id
_entity_poly.type
_entity_poly.pdbx_seq_one_letter_code
_entity_poly.pdbx_strand_id
1 'polypeptide(L)'
;MRLLPIRKISRQSKRLALFLTFCAGYVDAYTFIVRGNTLVAGQTGNVVFLSVELIKNNVSDVRDKVLTLLAFMLGVFLLTIYKEKLRIVKKPILSLIPLAILSIIIGFVPQTVENIYLVPPLAFCMGLVTTAFGEVSGIAYNNAFMTGNIKRTMLAFGDYFRTKHTPFLRFA
;
A
#
# COMPACT_ATOMS: atom_id res chain seq x y z
N MET A 1 14.65 -11.85 -21.02
CA MET A 1 14.46 -11.02 -19.81
C MET A 1 15.57 -9.97 -19.77
N ARG A 2 15.31 -8.74 -20.24
CA ARG A 2 16.33 -7.67 -20.24
C ARG A 2 16.52 -7.20 -18.80
N LEU A 3 17.72 -7.40 -18.24
CA LEU A 3 18.12 -6.81 -16.96
C LEU A 3 18.15 -5.29 -17.16
N LEU A 4 17.13 -4.60 -16.65
CA LEU A 4 17.12 -3.15 -16.59
C LEU A 4 18.29 -2.70 -15.69
N PRO A 5 19.05 -1.66 -16.09
CA PRO A 5 20.21 -1.20 -15.32
C PRO A 5 19.76 -0.78 -13.91
N ILE A 6 20.39 -1.38 -12.90
CA ILE A 6 20.12 -1.13 -11.48
C ILE A 6 20.44 0.34 -11.18
N ARG A 7 19.39 1.15 -11.02
CA ARG A 7 19.49 2.59 -10.79
C ARG A 7 20.07 2.83 -9.39
N LYS A 8 21.18 3.57 -9.31
CA LYS A 8 21.90 3.93 -8.08
C LYS A 8 20.91 4.44 -7.02
N ILE A 9 20.96 3.84 -5.82
CA ILE A 9 20.09 4.18 -4.69
C ILE A 9 20.31 5.64 -4.28
N SER A 10 19.27 6.46 -4.41
CA SER A 10 19.23 7.79 -3.80
C SER A 10 18.78 7.67 -2.35
N ARG A 11 19.51 8.28 -1.39
CA ARG A 11 19.08 8.38 0.02
C ARG A 11 17.66 8.96 0.16
N GLN A 12 17.26 9.82 -0.77
CA GLN A 12 15.92 10.43 -0.77
C GLN A 12 14.83 9.40 -1.05
N SER A 13 15.09 8.41 -1.93
CA SER A 13 14.11 7.36 -2.26
C SER A 13 13.81 6.44 -1.07
N LYS A 14 14.80 6.15 -0.21
CA LYS A 14 14.62 5.37 1.01
C LYS A 14 13.78 6.10 2.06
N ARG A 15 14.08 7.37 2.31
CA ARG A 15 13.32 8.21 3.26
C ARG A 15 11.86 8.35 2.82
N LEU A 16 11.65 8.55 1.52
CA LEU A 16 10.31 8.60 0.94
C LEU A 16 9.55 7.28 1.12
N ALA A 17 10.21 6.15 0.89
CA ALA A 17 9.61 4.82 1.08
C ALA A 17 9.17 4.59 2.53
N LEU A 18 10.03 4.92 3.50
CA LEU A 18 9.72 4.81 4.93
C LEU A 18 8.54 5.70 5.33
N PHE A 19 8.57 6.97 4.90
CA PHE A 19 7.49 7.91 5.14
C PHE A 19 6.17 7.42 4.53
N LEU A 20 6.22 6.88 3.33
CA LEU A 20 5.04 6.35 2.65
C LEU A 20 4.41 5.16 3.40
N THR A 21 5.23 4.25 3.93
CA THR A 21 4.74 3.14 4.75
C THR A 21 4.09 3.63 6.04
N PHE A 22 4.67 4.65 6.68
CA PHE A 22 4.06 5.29 7.84
C PHE A 22 2.70 5.90 7.50
N CYS A 23 2.59 6.64 6.39
CA CYS A 23 1.33 7.20 5.93
C CYS A 23 0.30 6.10 5.59
N ALA A 24 0.70 5.03 4.91
CA ALA A 24 -0.19 3.93 4.60
C ALA A 24 -0.75 3.27 5.87
N GLY A 25 0.11 3.03 6.87
CA GLY A 25 -0.31 2.50 8.16
C GLY A 25 -1.24 3.45 8.93
N TYR A 26 -1.00 4.77 8.86
CA TYR A 26 -1.87 5.76 9.47
C TYR A 26 -3.27 5.78 8.82
N VAL A 27 -3.36 5.74 7.49
CA VAL A 27 -4.63 5.70 6.76
C VAL A 27 -5.42 4.44 7.12
N ASP A 28 -4.75 3.28 7.23
CA ASP A 28 -5.35 2.04 7.69
C ASP A 28 -5.85 2.14 9.14
N ALA A 29 -5.08 2.73 10.05
CA ALA A 29 -5.51 2.93 11.43
C ALA A 29 -6.73 3.86 11.52
N TYR A 30 -6.74 4.96 10.79
CA TYR A 30 -7.88 5.89 10.72
C TYR A 30 -9.12 5.18 10.19
N THR A 31 -9.02 4.52 9.04
CA THR A 31 -10.17 3.85 8.42
C THR A 31 -10.67 2.68 9.26
N PHE A 32 -9.78 1.96 9.95
CA PHE A 32 -10.16 0.91 10.87
C PHE A 32 -10.94 1.46 12.08
N ILE A 33 -10.39 2.46 12.79
CA ILE A 33 -10.99 2.97 14.03
C ILE A 33 -12.27 3.76 13.76
N VAL A 34 -12.30 4.56 12.68
CA VAL A 34 -13.35 5.56 12.45
C VAL A 34 -14.31 5.16 11.33
N ARG A 35 -13.91 4.31 10.38
CA ARG A 35 -14.65 4.06 9.13
C ARG A 35 -14.92 2.57 8.89
N GLY A 36 -15.65 1.94 9.81
CA GLY A 36 -16.26 0.62 9.59
C GLY A 36 -15.28 -0.55 9.64
N ASN A 37 -14.23 -0.46 10.46
CA ASN A 37 -13.25 -1.54 10.70
C ASN A 37 -12.66 -2.09 9.39
N THR A 38 -12.42 -1.21 8.42
CA THR A 38 -11.97 -1.59 7.08
C THR A 38 -10.60 -0.96 6.82
N LEU A 39 -9.69 -1.77 6.28
CA LEU A 39 -8.33 -1.37 5.93
C LEU A 39 -8.27 -0.98 4.46
N VAL A 40 -7.60 0.12 4.13
CA VAL A 40 -7.45 0.63 2.78
C VAL A 40 -6.31 -0.09 2.03
N ALA A 41 -5.22 -0.38 2.73
CA ALA A 41 -4.04 -1.07 2.21
C ALA A 41 -4.04 -2.57 2.58
N GLY A 42 -4.40 -2.88 3.83
CA GLY A 42 -4.39 -4.24 4.40
C GLY A 42 -5.50 -5.17 3.90
N GLN A 43 -5.56 -5.47 2.60
CA GLN A 43 -6.64 -6.28 2.01
C GLN A 43 -6.74 -7.70 2.56
N THR A 44 -5.63 -8.34 2.96
CA THR A 44 -5.66 -9.63 3.67
C THR A 44 -6.43 -9.53 4.98
N GLY A 45 -6.27 -8.43 5.73
CA GLY A 45 -7.02 -8.17 6.95
C GLY A 45 -8.51 -7.98 6.69
N ASN A 46 -8.88 -7.29 5.61
CA ASN A 46 -10.28 -7.17 5.19
C ASN A 46 -10.93 -8.51 4.91
N VAL A 47 -10.23 -9.45 4.28
CA VAL A 47 -10.75 -10.81 4.06
C VAL A 47 -10.99 -11.55 5.38
N VAL A 48 -10.10 -11.36 6.37
CA VAL A 48 -10.29 -11.91 7.72
C VAL A 48 -11.49 -11.25 8.43
N PHE A 49 -11.64 -9.93 8.35
CA PHE A 49 -12.79 -9.26 8.95
C PHE A 49 -14.11 -9.58 8.23
N LEU A 50 -14.07 -9.78 6.92
CA LEU A 50 -15.22 -10.20 6.13
C LEU A 50 -15.79 -11.52 6.64
N SER A 51 -14.94 -12.52 6.96
CA SER A 51 -15.42 -13.80 7.48
C SER A 51 -16.07 -13.66 8.86
N VAL A 52 -15.55 -12.77 9.71
CA VAL A 52 -16.15 -12.46 11.02
C VAL A 52 -17.52 -11.78 10.86
N GLU A 53 -17.65 -10.81 9.97
CA GLU A 53 -18.92 -10.08 9.75
C GLU A 53 -19.99 -10.94 9.07
N LEU A 54 -19.58 -11.89 8.21
CA LEU A 54 -20.50 -12.88 7.63
C LEU A 54 -21.13 -13.77 8.72
N ILE A 55 -20.34 -14.19 9.71
CA ILE A 55 -20.85 -14.99 10.84
C ILE A 55 -21.81 -14.17 11.71
N LYS A 56 -21.55 -12.86 11.86
CA LYS A 56 -22.40 -11.94 12.62
C LYS A 56 -23.64 -11.45 11.87
N ASN A 57 -23.84 -11.85 10.62
CA ASN A 57 -24.92 -11.38 9.73
C ASN A 57 -24.96 -9.85 9.51
N ASN A 58 -23.81 -9.18 9.54
CA ASN A 58 -23.73 -7.73 9.32
C ASN A 58 -23.50 -7.39 7.84
N VAL A 59 -24.59 -7.35 7.08
CA VAL A 59 -24.56 -7.21 5.60
C VAL A 59 -23.96 -5.89 5.09
N SER A 60 -24.08 -4.80 5.85
CA SER A 60 -23.56 -3.49 5.42
C SER A 60 -22.03 -3.47 5.42
N ASP A 61 -21.41 -3.98 6.48
CA ASP A 61 -19.95 -4.01 6.61
C ASP A 61 -19.29 -5.02 5.65
N VAL A 62 -20.02 -6.09 5.30
CA VAL A 62 -19.61 -7.06 4.27
C VAL A 62 -19.51 -6.38 2.91
N ARG A 63 -20.54 -5.61 2.51
CA ARG A 63 -20.58 -4.88 1.24
C ARG A 63 -19.39 -3.92 1.12
N ASP A 64 -19.16 -3.11 2.15
CA ASP A 64 -18.12 -2.08 2.12
C ASP A 64 -16.71 -2.70 2.01
N LYS A 65 -16.47 -3.83 2.68
CA LYS A 65 -15.19 -4.58 2.58
C LYS A 65 -14.99 -5.20 1.19
N VAL A 66 -16.03 -5.79 0.59
CA VAL A 66 -15.95 -6.36 -0.76
C VAL A 66 -15.68 -5.26 -1.79
N LEU A 67 -16.39 -4.14 -1.73
CA LEU A 67 -16.15 -3.02 -2.64
C LEU A 67 -14.77 -2.42 -2.46
N THR A 68 -14.29 -2.32 -1.22
CA THR A 68 -12.92 -1.86 -0.92
C THR A 68 -11.87 -2.78 -1.57
N LEU A 69 -12.06 -4.10 -1.47
CA LEU A 69 -11.18 -5.09 -2.10
C LEU A 69 -11.17 -4.95 -3.63
N LEU A 70 -12.35 -4.86 -4.25
CA LEU A 70 -12.49 -4.70 -5.70
C LEU A 70 -11.88 -3.39 -6.20
N ALA A 71 -12.08 -2.29 -5.46
CA ALA A 71 -11.49 -1.00 -5.78
C ALA A 71 -9.96 -1.04 -5.71
N PHE A 72 -9.39 -1.69 -4.69
CA PHE A 72 -7.94 -1.91 -4.60
C PHE A 72 -7.42 -2.71 -5.80
N MET A 73 -8.07 -3.83 -6.13
CA MET A 73 -7.71 -4.66 -7.29
C MET A 73 -7.76 -3.85 -8.59
N LEU A 74 -8.80 -3.03 -8.78
CA LEU A 74 -8.94 -2.17 -9.95
C LEU A 74 -7.81 -1.14 -10.04
N GLY A 75 -7.41 -0.54 -8.92
CA GLY A 75 -6.26 0.37 -8.88
C GLY A 75 -4.97 -0.30 -9.34
N VAL A 76 -4.67 -1.49 -8.80
CA VAL A 76 -3.51 -2.30 -9.23
C VAL A 76 -3.57 -2.62 -10.72
N PHE A 77 -4.74 -3.07 -11.20
CA PHE A 77 -4.96 -3.47 -12.58
C PHE A 77 -4.79 -2.30 -13.56
N LEU A 78 -5.43 -1.16 -13.29
CA LEU A 78 -5.36 0.02 -14.16
C LEU A 78 -3.93 0.56 -14.24
N LEU A 79 -3.21 0.66 -13.12
CA LEU A 79 -1.83 1.14 -13.21
C LEU A 79 -0.96 0.18 -14.02
N THR A 80 -1.20 -1.13 -13.91
CA THR A 80 -0.44 -2.15 -14.65
C THR A 80 -0.67 -2.03 -16.16
N ILE A 81 -1.92 -1.87 -16.61
CA ILE A 81 -2.25 -1.72 -18.04
C ILE A 81 -1.72 -0.40 -18.59
N TYR A 82 -1.94 0.70 -17.87
CA TYR A 82 -1.64 2.02 -18.37
C TYR A 82 -0.22 2.50 -18.04
N LYS A 83 0.62 1.63 -17.48
CA LYS A 83 1.97 1.99 -17.02
C LYS A 83 2.82 2.66 -18.10
N GLU A 84 2.69 2.22 -19.37
CA GLU A 84 3.50 2.77 -20.47
C GLU A 84 2.94 4.09 -21.03
N LYS A 85 1.61 4.27 -20.97
CA LYS A 85 0.94 5.51 -21.39
C LYS A 85 1.03 6.60 -20.31
N LEU A 86 1.01 6.21 -19.05
CA LEU A 86 1.08 7.12 -17.91
C LEU A 86 2.53 7.43 -17.59
N ARG A 87 2.89 8.72 -17.57
CA ARG A 87 4.20 9.21 -17.09
C ARG A 87 4.50 8.83 -15.63
N ILE A 88 3.56 8.21 -14.92
CA ILE A 88 3.68 7.71 -13.55
C ILE A 88 4.84 6.71 -13.43
N VAL A 89 5.12 5.89 -14.45
CA VAL A 89 6.31 5.00 -14.42
C VAL A 89 7.63 5.78 -14.45
N LYS A 90 7.64 6.98 -15.06
CA LYS A 90 8.81 7.88 -15.06
C LYS A 90 8.92 8.70 -13.78
N LYS A 91 7.80 8.95 -13.08
CA LYS A 91 7.71 9.70 -11.82
C LYS A 91 6.68 9.06 -10.87
N PRO A 92 7.04 8.01 -10.10
CA PRO A 92 6.13 7.30 -9.20
C PRO A 92 5.42 8.21 -8.19
N ILE A 93 6.06 9.32 -7.81
CA ILE A 93 5.50 10.34 -6.91
C ILE A 93 4.15 10.91 -7.39
N LEU A 94 3.86 10.87 -8.69
CA LEU A 94 2.58 11.34 -9.23
C LEU A 94 1.40 10.47 -8.78
N SER A 95 1.61 9.19 -8.44
CA SER A 95 0.55 8.34 -7.92
C SER A 95 0.12 8.74 -6.50
N LEU A 96 0.94 9.51 -5.76
CA LEU A 96 0.61 9.99 -4.42
C LEU A 96 -0.36 11.17 -4.45
N ILE A 97 -0.41 11.93 -5.54
CA ILE A 97 -1.27 13.12 -5.66
C ILE A 97 -2.74 12.78 -5.42
N PRO A 98 -3.37 11.81 -6.13
CA PRO A 98 -4.77 11.47 -5.89
C PRO A 98 -5.01 10.95 -4.47
N LEU A 99 -4.09 10.15 -3.92
CA LEU A 99 -4.20 9.66 -2.54
C LEU A 99 -4.14 10.80 -1.52
N ALA A 100 -3.23 11.76 -1.71
CA ALA A 100 -3.07 12.92 -0.82
C ALA A 100 -4.30 13.83 -0.86
N ILE A 101 -4.79 14.16 -2.06
CA ILE A 101 -6.00 14.98 -2.22
C ILE A 101 -7.19 14.31 -1.54
N LEU A 102 -7.40 13.01 -1.80
CA LEU A 102 -8.51 12.28 -1.20
C LEU A 102 -8.40 12.17 0.32
N SER A 103 -7.18 11.95 0.84
CA SER A 103 -6.94 11.91 2.29
C SER A 103 -7.24 13.25 2.96
N ILE A 104 -6.89 14.37 2.33
CA ILE A 104 -7.23 15.71 2.81
C ILE A 104 -8.74 15.90 2.83
N ILE A 105 -9.43 15.58 1.73
CA ILE A 105 -10.89 15.70 1.62
C ILE A 105 -11.56 14.92 2.74
N ILE A 106 -11.19 13.66 2.94
CA ILE A 106 -11.79 12.78 3.95
C ILE A 106 -11.55 13.28 5.38
N GLY A 107 -10.44 13.98 5.63
CA GLY A 107 -10.18 14.64 6.92
C GLY A 107 -11.22 15.70 7.30
N PHE A 108 -11.92 16.29 6.32
CA PHE A 108 -13.00 17.26 6.54
C PHE A 108 -14.40 16.64 6.40
N VAL A 109 -14.53 15.38 6.01
CA VAL A 109 -15.83 14.72 5.85
C VAL A 109 -16.35 14.25 7.21
N PRO A 110 -17.58 14.62 7.61
CA PRO A 110 -18.15 14.19 8.88
C PRO A 110 -18.36 12.68 8.94
N GLN A 111 -18.44 12.12 10.15
CA GLN A 111 -18.64 10.69 10.38
C GLN A 111 -20.04 10.20 9.96
N THR A 112 -20.97 11.11 9.70
CA THR A 112 -22.34 10.81 9.24
C THR A 112 -22.39 10.29 7.79
N VAL A 113 -21.34 10.51 7.00
CA VAL A 113 -21.26 10.00 5.61
C VAL A 113 -20.91 8.52 5.62
N GLU A 114 -21.64 7.73 4.83
CA GLU A 114 -21.40 6.29 4.70
C GLU A 114 -19.99 5.95 4.22
N ASN A 115 -19.42 4.88 4.79
CA ASN A 115 -18.04 4.45 4.54
C ASN A 115 -17.81 4.04 3.08
N ILE A 116 -18.85 3.56 2.38
CA ILE A 116 -18.80 3.18 0.96
C ILE A 116 -18.31 4.28 0.03
N TYR A 117 -18.53 5.56 0.37
CA TYR A 117 -18.10 6.69 -0.45
C TYR A 117 -16.65 7.10 -0.19
N LEU A 118 -16.05 6.61 0.89
CA LEU A 118 -14.75 7.09 1.38
C LEU A 118 -13.68 5.99 1.27
N VAL A 119 -13.99 4.78 1.74
CA VAL A 119 -13.01 3.69 1.89
C VAL A 119 -12.64 3.04 0.55
N PRO A 120 -13.58 2.68 -0.35
CA PRO A 120 -13.24 2.12 -1.66
C PRO A 120 -12.42 3.07 -2.56
N PRO A 121 -12.74 4.38 -2.69
CA PRO A 121 -11.90 5.30 -3.45
C PRO A 121 -10.48 5.45 -2.87
N LEU A 122 -10.34 5.41 -1.54
CA LEU A 122 -9.04 5.38 -0.89
C LEU A 122 -8.27 4.10 -1.25
N ALA A 123 -8.93 2.95 -1.21
CA ALA A 123 -8.32 1.66 -1.52
C ALA A 123 -7.89 1.57 -2.98
N PHE A 124 -8.67 2.14 -3.90
CA PHE A 124 -8.25 2.33 -5.29
C PHE A 124 -6.95 3.13 -5.40
N CYS A 125 -6.90 4.30 -4.75
CA CYS A 125 -5.69 5.14 -4.76
C CYS A 125 -4.50 4.43 -4.12
N MET A 126 -4.73 3.67 -3.05
CA MET A 126 -3.70 2.87 -2.39
C MET A 126 -3.20 1.74 -3.29
N GLY A 127 -4.08 1.10 -4.08
CA GLY A 127 -3.70 0.13 -5.10
C GLY A 127 -2.77 0.74 -6.16
N LEU A 128 -3.07 1.96 -6.63
CA LEU A 128 -2.19 2.71 -7.54
C LEU A 128 -0.83 2.97 -6.88
N VAL A 129 -0.81 3.49 -5.65
CA VAL A 129 0.42 3.84 -4.93
C VAL A 129 1.27 2.61 -4.62
N THR A 130 0.66 1.52 -4.18
CA THR A 130 1.33 0.24 -3.92
C THR A 130 1.99 -0.30 -5.19
N THR A 131 1.30 -0.20 -6.32
CA THR A 131 1.80 -0.67 -7.61
C THR A 131 2.91 0.24 -8.16
N ALA A 132 2.76 1.56 -8.03
CA ALA A 132 3.74 2.54 -8.50
C ALA A 132 5.08 2.46 -7.75
N PHE A 133 5.03 2.12 -6.46
CA PHE A 133 6.20 1.98 -5.59
C PHE A 133 6.54 0.52 -5.27
N GLY A 134 6.04 -0.43 -6.06
CA GLY A 134 6.31 -1.88 -5.90
C GLY A 134 7.80 -2.26 -6.05
N GLU A 135 8.60 -1.36 -6.60
CA GLU A 135 10.06 -1.45 -6.62
C GLU A 135 10.68 -0.11 -6.23
N VAL A 136 11.60 -0.13 -5.26
CA VAL A 136 12.42 1.02 -4.88
C VAL A 136 13.87 0.68 -5.18
N SER A 137 14.43 1.34 -6.19
CA SER A 137 15.84 1.20 -6.59
C SER A 137 16.26 -0.24 -6.94
N GLY A 138 15.41 -0.98 -7.66
CA GLY A 138 15.68 -2.36 -8.09
C GLY A 138 15.44 -3.43 -7.01
N ILE A 139 15.06 -3.02 -5.80
CA ILE A 139 14.62 -3.92 -4.74
C ILE A 139 13.09 -3.90 -4.75
N ALA A 140 12.47 -5.07 -4.92
CA ALA A 140 11.03 -5.21 -4.73
C ALA A 140 10.67 -4.71 -3.32
N TYR A 141 9.83 -3.70 -3.24
CA TYR A 141 9.48 -3.03 -2.01
C TYR A 141 7.96 -2.97 -1.94
N ASN A 142 7.41 -3.30 -0.78
CA ASN A 142 5.99 -3.14 -0.58
C ASN A 142 5.73 -2.05 0.46
N ASN A 143 5.18 -0.92 0.02
CA ASN A 143 4.87 0.21 0.90
C ASN A 143 3.65 -0.04 1.79
N ALA A 144 2.78 -0.97 1.41
CA ALA A 144 1.52 -1.26 2.08
C ALA A 144 1.62 -2.50 2.99
N PHE A 145 2.52 -3.44 2.70
CA PHE A 145 2.56 -4.73 3.36
C PHE A 145 3.86 -4.95 4.14
N MET A 146 3.79 -4.88 5.47
CA MET A 146 4.95 -4.97 6.37
C MET A 146 5.52 -6.38 6.51
N THR A 147 4.70 -7.44 6.48
CA THR A 147 5.13 -8.83 6.71
C THR A 147 6.23 -9.28 5.76
N GLY A 148 6.10 -8.95 4.47
CA GLY A 148 7.11 -9.26 3.46
C GLY A 148 8.43 -8.53 3.71
N ASN A 149 8.35 -7.26 4.11
CA ASN A 149 9.52 -6.46 4.45
C ASN A 149 10.22 -6.99 5.70
N ILE A 150 9.49 -7.34 6.76
CA ILE A 150 10.05 -7.96 7.97
C ILE A 150 10.79 -9.25 7.62
N LYS A 151 10.16 -10.16 6.87
CA LYS A 151 10.78 -11.43 6.48
C LYS A 151 12.11 -11.19 5.76
N ARG A 152 12.15 -10.29 4.79
CA ARG A 152 13.37 -9.96 4.04
C ARG A 152 14.44 -9.33 4.92
N THR A 153 14.05 -8.43 5.81
CA THR A 153 14.96 -7.84 6.81
C THR A 153 15.56 -8.92 7.70
N MET A 154 14.74 -9.81 8.26
CA MET A 154 15.21 -10.87 9.16
C MET A 154 16.11 -11.88 8.45
N LEU A 155 15.84 -12.21 7.18
CA LEU A 155 16.74 -13.03 6.37
C LEU A 155 18.10 -12.35 6.18
N ALA A 156 18.12 -11.05 5.86
CA ALA A 156 19.36 -10.29 5.73
C ALA A 156 20.16 -10.21 7.04
N PHE A 157 19.47 -10.04 8.18
CA PHE A 157 20.09 -10.13 9.50
C PHE A 157 20.68 -11.51 9.76
N GLY A 158 19.93 -12.58 9.47
CA GLY A 158 20.40 -13.97 9.63
C GLY A 158 21.64 -14.27 8.80
N ASP A 159 21.67 -13.85 7.53
CA ASP A 159 22.84 -14.03 6.67
C ASP A 159 24.07 -13.26 7.16
N TYR A 160 23.88 -12.05 7.70
CA TYR A 160 24.95 -11.28 8.32
C TYR A 160 25.57 -12.02 9.51
N PHE A 161 24.75 -12.56 10.42
CA PHE A 161 25.23 -13.33 11.57
C PHE A 161 25.95 -14.62 11.14
N ARG A 162 25.48 -15.30 10.09
CA ARG A 162 26.07 -16.55 9.59
C ARG A 162 27.39 -16.34 8.85
N THR A 163 27.47 -15.34 7.99
CA THR A 163 28.59 -15.20 7.04
C THR A 163 29.58 -14.09 7.43
N LYS A 164 29.23 -13.23 8.39
CA LYS A 164 29.90 -11.93 8.70
C LYS A 164 30.09 -11.03 7.48
N HIS A 165 29.52 -11.39 6.34
CA HIS A 165 29.58 -10.65 5.11
C HIS A 165 28.44 -9.64 5.10
N THR A 166 28.73 -8.44 4.64
CA THR A 166 27.78 -7.31 4.57
C THR A 166 27.30 -7.06 3.15
N PRO A 167 26.70 -8.03 2.42
CA PRO A 167 26.19 -7.71 1.08
C PRO A 167 25.03 -6.70 1.18
N PHE A 168 24.27 -6.71 2.28
CA PHE A 168 23.08 -5.86 2.46
C PHE A 168 23.29 -4.52 3.18
N LEU A 169 24.35 -4.36 3.98
CA LEU A 169 24.63 -3.09 4.69
C LEU A 169 25.21 -1.99 3.79
N ARG A 170 25.59 -2.30 2.55
CA ARG A 170 25.81 -1.29 1.50
C ARG A 170 24.51 -0.67 0.99
N PHE A 171 23.36 -1.22 1.39
CA PHE A 171 22.02 -0.82 0.94
C PHE A 171 21.09 -0.35 2.07
N ALA A 172 21.55 -0.24 3.33
CA ALA A 172 20.89 0.55 4.38
C ALA A 172 21.37 2.01 4.34
#